data_AF-A0A1E7DMC7-F1
#
_entry.id   AF-A0A1E7DMC7-F1
#
_cell.length_a   1.000
_cell.length_b   1.000
_cell.length_c   1.000
_cell.angle_alpha   90.00
_cell.angle_beta   90.00
_cell.angle_gamma   90.00
#
_symmetry.space_group_name_H-M   'P 1'
#
loop_
_entity.id
_entity.type
_entity.pdbx_description
1 polymer ?
#
loop_
_entity_poly.entity_id
_entity_poly.type
_entity_poly.pdbx_seq_one_letter_code
_entity_poly.pdbx_strand_id
1 'polypeptide(L)'
;MFKKMKSALKNEKGLTLIELLAVVVILGIIAAIAVPSIGGLIDNTKKDAHVANATQMINSAKTYVAGNANSSKLDTQLTLKEMIEDGYIDTMEDPDGGNYNDTYSFVDIAKNGNSYTYKVTLSNGDAKRKITARTLEQLDRDTVGGGTP
;
A
#
# COMPACT_ATOMS: atom_id res chain seq x y z
N MET A 1 24.14 -31.45 50.91
CA MET A 1 22.97 -30.83 50.25
C MET A 1 22.87 -31.05 48.73
N PHE A 2 23.93 -31.49 48.03
CA PHE A 2 23.95 -31.65 46.55
C PHE A 2 23.15 -32.83 45.94
N LYS A 3 22.58 -33.74 46.75
CA LYS A 3 21.92 -34.97 46.26
C LYS A 3 20.50 -34.73 45.71
N LYS A 4 19.83 -33.64 46.12
CA LYS A 4 18.45 -33.32 45.69
C LYS A 4 18.37 -32.66 44.29
N MET A 5 19.47 -32.06 43.82
CA MET A 5 19.51 -31.37 42.51
C MET A 5 19.66 -32.34 41.33
N LYS A 6 20.14 -33.56 41.58
CA LYS A 6 20.33 -34.60 40.54
C LYS A 6 19.03 -35.30 40.11
N SER A 7 17.96 -35.22 40.91
CA SER A 7 16.66 -35.84 40.61
C SER A 7 15.74 -34.95 39.78
N ALA A 8 15.91 -33.64 39.78
CA ALA A 8 15.11 -32.71 38.97
C ALA A 8 15.41 -32.83 37.46
N LEU A 9 16.66 -33.15 37.10
CA LEU A 9 17.11 -33.36 35.73
C LEU A 9 16.70 -34.73 35.14
N LYS A 10 16.10 -35.62 35.95
CA LYS A 10 15.74 -36.98 35.54
C LYS A 10 14.24 -37.17 35.32
N ASN A 11 13.47 -36.08 35.35
CA ASN A 11 12.02 -36.06 35.15
C ASN A 11 11.65 -35.50 33.77
N GLU A 12 12.47 -35.80 32.76
CA GLU A 12 12.19 -35.53 31.35
C GLU A 12 11.16 -36.55 30.87
N LYS A 13 9.88 -36.33 31.20
CA LYS A 13 8.77 -37.02 30.52
C LYS A 13 8.78 -36.53 29.08
N GLY A 14 9.49 -37.26 28.21
CA GLY A 14 9.57 -36.94 26.79
C GLY A 14 8.18 -36.97 26.16
N LEU A 15 7.89 -35.96 25.33
CA LEU A 15 6.71 -35.97 24.46
C LEU A 15 6.78 -37.21 23.56
N THR A 16 5.64 -37.88 23.41
CA THR A 16 5.54 -39.00 22.48
C THR A 16 5.40 -38.46 21.05
N LEU A 17 5.87 -39.23 20.06
CA LEU A 17 5.74 -38.86 18.65
C LEU A 17 4.27 -38.71 18.23
N ILE A 18 3.36 -39.47 18.84
CA ILE A 18 1.93 -39.41 18.55
C ILE A 18 1.29 -38.09 19.01
N GLU A 19 1.74 -37.54 20.15
CA GLU A 19 1.26 -36.24 20.63
C GLU A 19 1.71 -35.10 19.71
N LEU A 20 2.98 -35.14 19.26
CA LEU A 20 3.47 -34.17 18.28
C LEU A 20 2.76 -34.32 16.93
N LEU A 21 2.47 -35.55 16.50
CA LEU A 21 1.76 -35.82 15.26
C LEU A 21 0.35 -35.24 15.28
N ALA A 22 -0.41 -35.45 16.36
CA ALA A 22 -1.76 -34.92 16.50
C ALA A 22 -1.79 -33.38 16.41
N VAL A 23 -0.82 -32.69 17.00
CA VAL A 23 -0.70 -31.23 16.94
C VAL A 23 -0.45 -30.73 15.51
N VAL A 24 0.51 -31.35 14.80
CA VAL A 24 0.84 -30.93 13.42
C VAL A 24 -0.35 -31.18 12.48
N VAL A 25 -1.12 -32.25 12.68
CA VAL A 25 -2.34 -32.51 11.90
C VAL A 25 -3.37 -31.40 12.11
N ILE A 26 -3.64 -31.01 13.35
CA ILE A 26 -4.59 -29.92 13.66
C ILE A 26 -4.10 -28.59 13.07
N LEU A 27 -2.81 -28.26 13.22
CA LEU A 27 -2.20 -27.07 12.63
C LEU A 27 -2.29 -27.08 11.09
N GLY A 28 -2.11 -28.25 10.46
CA GLY A 28 -2.24 -28.43 9.02
C GLY A 28 -3.65 -28.15 8.50
N ILE A 29 -4.68 -28.61 9.21
CA ILE A 29 -6.09 -28.35 8.86
C ILE A 29 -6.41 -26.86 8.97
N ILE A 30 -5.97 -26.20 10.05
CA ILE A 30 -6.16 -24.76 10.25
C ILE A 30 -5.44 -23.97 9.15
N ALA A 31 -4.17 -24.31 8.86
CA ALA A 31 -3.39 -23.65 7.83
C ALA A 31 -4.02 -23.79 6.44
N ALA A 32 -4.59 -24.97 6.10
CA ALA A 32 -5.23 -25.21 4.82
C ALA A 32 -6.43 -24.26 4.54
N ILE A 33 -7.20 -23.92 5.57
CA ILE A 33 -8.36 -23.01 5.45
C ILE A 33 -7.92 -21.54 5.57
N ALA A 34 -6.96 -21.25 6.45
CA ALA A 34 -6.55 -19.88 6.76
C ALA A 34 -5.67 -19.24 5.67
N VAL A 35 -4.78 -20.00 5.02
CA VAL A 35 -3.84 -19.44 4.03
C VAL A 35 -4.55 -18.82 2.82
N PRO A 36 -5.55 -19.47 2.18
CA PRO A 36 -6.25 -18.87 1.03
C PRO A 36 -7.00 -17.57 1.36
N SER A 37 -7.55 -17.43 2.57
CA SER A 37 -8.35 -16.25 2.94
C SER A 37 -7.50 -15.00 3.24
N ILE A 38 -6.28 -15.18 3.75
CA ILE A 38 -5.36 -14.07 4.05
C ILE A 38 -4.85 -13.38 2.78
N GLY A 39 -4.66 -14.11 1.67
CA GLY A 39 -4.15 -13.55 0.43
C GLY A 39 -5.02 -12.44 -0.15
N GLY A 40 -6.34 -12.64 -0.21
CA GLY A 40 -7.29 -11.64 -0.71
C GLY A 40 -7.42 -10.43 0.21
N LEU A 41 -7.31 -10.63 1.53
CA LEU A 41 -7.30 -9.52 2.49
C LEU A 41 -6.08 -8.61 2.28
N ILE A 42 -4.89 -9.21 2.12
CA ILE A 42 -3.66 -8.45 1.86
C ILE A 42 -3.75 -7.66 0.55
N ASP A 43 -4.30 -8.25 -0.53
CA ASP A 43 -4.50 -7.54 -1.80
C ASP A 43 -5.39 -6.30 -1.63
N ASN A 44 -6.52 -6.46 -0.93
CA ASN A 44 -7.45 -5.35 -0.67
C ASN A 44 -6.82 -4.26 0.20
N THR A 45 -6.09 -4.63 1.26
CA THR A 45 -5.38 -3.66 2.11
C THR A 45 -4.33 -2.88 1.32
N LYS A 46 -3.60 -3.54 0.41
CA LYS A 46 -2.64 -2.85 -0.46
C LYS A 46 -3.34 -1.91 -1.45
N LYS A 47 -4.46 -2.32 -2.04
CA LYS A 47 -5.28 -1.45 -2.90
C LYS A 47 -5.80 -0.22 -2.15
N ASP A 48 -6.28 -0.39 -0.92
CA ASP A 48 -6.70 0.73 -0.08
C ASP A 48 -5.56 1.72 0.19
N ALA A 49 -4.37 1.20 0.47
CA ALA A 49 -3.20 2.04 0.68
C ALA A 49 -2.81 2.82 -0.61
N HIS A 50 -2.88 2.19 -1.79
CA HIS A 50 -2.69 2.88 -3.07
C HIS A 50 -3.73 4.00 -3.28
N VAL A 51 -5.00 3.75 -3.00
CA VAL A 51 -6.08 4.76 -3.05
C VAL A 51 -5.81 5.92 -2.09
N ALA A 52 -5.36 5.62 -0.87
CA ALA A 52 -5.02 6.64 0.12
C ALA A 52 -3.84 7.52 -0.33
N ASN A 53 -2.77 6.91 -0.84
CA ASN A 53 -1.61 7.63 -1.38
C ASN A 53 -2.01 8.53 -2.57
N ALA A 54 -2.83 8.01 -3.49
CA ALA A 54 -3.35 8.78 -4.61
C ALA A 54 -4.24 9.96 -4.16
N THR A 55 -5.06 9.74 -3.14
CA THR A 55 -5.87 10.79 -2.51
C THR A 55 -4.98 11.88 -1.88
N GLN A 56 -3.93 11.48 -1.17
CA GLN A 56 -2.95 12.40 -0.59
C GLN A 56 -2.25 13.24 -1.66
N MET A 57 -1.88 12.63 -2.80
CA MET A 57 -1.34 13.37 -3.95
C MET A 57 -2.31 14.41 -4.49
N ILE A 58 -3.59 14.06 -4.70
CA ILE A 58 -4.58 15.04 -5.17
C ILE A 58 -4.71 16.21 -4.19
N ASN A 59 -4.76 15.94 -2.88
CA ASN A 59 -4.87 16.99 -1.86
C ASN A 59 -3.63 17.88 -1.80
N SER A 60 -2.45 17.31 -2.00
CA SER A 60 -1.19 18.04 -2.06
C SER A 60 -1.13 18.92 -3.31
N ALA A 61 -1.60 18.42 -4.46
CA ALA A 61 -1.73 19.21 -5.69
C ALA A 61 -2.76 20.36 -5.55
N LYS A 62 -3.89 20.13 -4.86
CA LYS A 62 -4.84 21.21 -4.51
C LYS A 62 -4.18 22.31 -3.67
N THR A 63 -3.36 21.92 -2.69
CA THR A 63 -2.61 22.84 -1.85
C THR A 63 -1.58 23.63 -2.66
N TYR A 64 -0.87 22.97 -3.58
CA TYR A 64 0.03 23.61 -4.53
C TYR A 64 -0.70 24.70 -5.36
N VAL A 65 -1.84 24.34 -5.96
CA VAL A 65 -2.63 25.29 -6.76
C VAL A 65 -3.09 26.50 -5.94
N ALA A 66 -3.52 26.26 -4.69
CA ALA A 66 -3.96 27.33 -3.79
C ALA A 66 -2.81 28.30 -3.42
N GLY A 67 -1.59 27.79 -3.25
CA GLY A 67 -0.40 28.60 -2.96
C GLY A 67 0.19 29.30 -4.18
N ASN A 68 -0.03 28.75 -5.38
CA ASN A 68 0.69 29.13 -6.60
C ASN A 68 -0.24 29.58 -7.73
N ALA A 69 -1.09 30.59 -7.46
CA ALA A 69 -2.15 31.05 -8.37
C ALA A 69 -1.71 31.52 -9.78
N ASN A 70 -0.42 31.78 -10.00
CA ASN A 70 0.15 32.19 -11.29
C ASN A 70 1.15 31.17 -11.87
N SER A 71 1.22 29.95 -11.33
CA SER A 71 2.16 28.94 -11.81
C SER A 71 1.81 28.48 -13.23
N SER A 72 2.84 28.22 -14.03
CA SER A 72 2.71 27.56 -15.34
C SER A 72 2.20 26.12 -15.23
N LYS A 73 2.14 25.56 -14.01
CA LYS A 73 1.66 24.20 -13.72
C LYS A 73 0.15 24.09 -13.48
N LEU A 74 -0.60 25.18 -13.65
CA LEU A 74 -2.05 25.22 -13.37
C LEU A 74 -2.95 24.65 -14.48
N ASP A 75 -2.36 24.15 -15.58
CA ASP A 75 -3.08 23.50 -16.69
C ASP A 75 -2.21 22.38 -17.33
N THR A 76 -1.43 21.69 -16.50
CA THR A 76 -0.51 20.63 -16.92
C THR A 76 -0.22 19.67 -15.77
N GLN A 77 0.80 18.83 -15.93
CA GLN A 77 1.22 17.83 -14.96
C GLN A 77 2.09 18.45 -13.87
N LEU A 78 1.67 18.21 -12.63
CA LEU A 78 2.49 18.35 -11.44
C LEU A 78 2.96 16.96 -11.02
N THR A 79 4.26 16.71 -11.14
CA THR A 79 4.87 15.41 -10.84
C THR A 79 5.04 15.23 -9.33
N LEU A 80 5.06 13.97 -8.88
CA LEU A 80 5.32 13.64 -7.49
C LEU A 80 6.69 14.17 -7.04
N LYS A 81 7.70 14.11 -7.91
CA LYS A 81 9.02 14.68 -7.66
C LYS A 81 8.95 16.17 -7.33
N GLU A 82 8.29 16.97 -8.16
CA GLU A 82 8.12 18.40 -7.93
C GLU A 82 7.41 18.67 -6.59
N MET A 83 6.37 17.88 -6.27
CA MET A 83 5.63 18.04 -5.01
C MET A 83 6.47 17.71 -3.77
N ILE A 84 7.40 16.76 -3.87
CA ILE A 84 8.33 16.41 -2.81
C ILE A 84 9.39 17.50 -2.66
N GLU A 85 10.00 17.94 -3.76
CA GLU A 85 11.05 18.97 -3.75
C GLU A 85 10.52 20.33 -3.24
N ASP A 86 9.28 20.68 -3.59
CA ASP A 86 8.60 21.90 -3.13
C ASP A 86 8.00 21.76 -1.72
N GLY A 87 8.07 20.57 -1.10
CA GLY A 87 7.64 20.34 0.28
C GLY A 87 6.12 20.25 0.49
N TYR A 88 5.34 19.93 -0.54
CA TYR A 88 3.90 19.73 -0.44
C TYR A 88 3.51 18.33 0.02
N ILE A 89 4.38 17.34 -0.18
CA ILE A 89 4.14 15.94 0.22
C ILE A 89 5.46 15.27 0.59
N ASP A 90 5.43 14.39 1.58
CA ASP A 90 6.57 13.55 1.91
C ASP A 90 6.75 12.41 0.88
N THR A 91 7.91 11.75 0.93
CA THR A 91 8.16 10.55 0.14
C THR A 91 7.13 9.47 0.48
N MET A 92 6.49 8.89 -0.54
CA MET A 92 5.52 7.82 -0.37
C MET A 92 6.12 6.48 -0.81
N GLU A 93 5.84 5.44 -0.02
CA GLU A 93 6.20 4.07 -0.33
C GLU A 93 5.07 3.36 -1.07
N ASP A 94 5.45 2.46 -1.98
CA ASP A 94 4.51 1.56 -2.63
C ASP A 94 4.14 0.41 -1.68
N PRO A 95 2.84 0.17 -1.39
CA PRO A 95 2.37 -0.98 -0.60
C PRO A 95 2.81 -2.36 -1.12
N ASP A 96 3.23 -2.46 -2.38
CA ASP A 96 3.85 -3.65 -2.98
C ASP A 96 5.35 -3.80 -2.72
N GLY A 97 5.96 -2.78 -2.16
CA GLY A 97 7.36 -2.70 -1.81
C GLY A 97 8.12 -1.69 -2.67
N GLY A 98 9.08 -1.01 -2.05
CA GLY A 98 9.84 0.05 -2.71
C GLY A 98 9.08 1.37 -2.75
N ASN A 99 9.42 2.21 -3.74
CA ASN A 99 8.87 3.55 -3.88
C ASN A 99 8.05 3.67 -5.18
N TYR A 100 7.13 4.61 -5.19
CA TYR A 100 6.54 5.06 -6.45
C TYR A 100 7.59 5.72 -7.35
N ASN A 101 7.34 5.69 -8.65
CA ASN A 101 8.14 6.43 -9.59
C ASN A 101 7.75 7.90 -9.51
N ASP A 102 8.61 8.72 -8.91
CA ASP A 102 8.38 10.15 -8.66
C ASP A 102 8.22 10.99 -9.94
N THR A 103 8.76 10.51 -11.05
CA THR A 103 8.75 11.19 -12.34
C THR A 103 7.53 10.82 -13.18
N TYR A 104 7.08 9.56 -13.10
CA TYR A 104 5.91 9.06 -13.83
C TYR A 104 4.63 9.02 -12.99
N SER A 105 4.71 9.34 -11.71
CA SER A 105 3.54 9.61 -10.86
C SER A 105 3.30 11.11 -10.83
N PHE A 106 2.10 11.52 -11.17
CA PHE A 106 1.75 12.94 -11.34
C PHE A 106 0.25 13.17 -11.15
N VAL A 107 -0.10 14.44 -10.96
CA VAL A 107 -1.48 14.91 -11.02
C VAL A 107 -1.62 15.81 -12.24
N ASP A 108 -2.48 15.42 -13.20
CA ASP A 108 -2.94 16.33 -14.25
C ASP A 108 -3.89 17.35 -13.63
N ILE A 109 -3.53 18.62 -13.73
CA ILE A 109 -4.35 19.76 -13.31
C ILE A 109 -4.94 20.37 -14.58
N ALA A 110 -6.26 20.44 -14.68
CA ALA A 110 -6.95 21.06 -15.80
C ALA A 110 -7.78 22.25 -15.30
N LYS A 111 -7.56 23.44 -15.87
CA LYS A 111 -8.28 24.66 -15.48
C LYS A 111 -9.59 24.79 -16.26
N ASN A 112 -10.72 24.81 -15.56
CA ASN A 112 -12.05 24.98 -16.13
C ASN A 112 -12.66 26.30 -15.65
N GLY A 113 -12.21 27.41 -16.25
CA GLY A 113 -12.59 28.75 -15.82
C GLY A 113 -12.03 29.08 -14.43
N ASN A 114 -12.90 29.12 -13.42
CA ASN A 114 -12.55 29.38 -12.02
C ASN A 114 -12.36 28.10 -11.18
N SER A 115 -12.61 26.93 -11.75
CA SER A 115 -12.42 25.64 -11.07
C SER A 115 -11.27 24.85 -11.67
N TYR A 116 -10.79 23.86 -10.90
CA TYR A 116 -9.73 22.96 -11.31
C TYR A 116 -10.21 21.51 -11.20
N THR A 117 -9.86 20.71 -12.19
CA THR A 117 -10.03 19.25 -12.16
C THR A 117 -8.68 18.61 -11.94
N TYR A 118 -8.63 17.62 -11.06
CA TYR A 118 -7.40 16.91 -10.69
C TYR A 118 -7.55 15.45 -11.04
N LYS A 119 -6.61 14.92 -11.85
CA LYS A 119 -6.55 13.49 -12.16
C LYS A 119 -5.19 12.94 -11.77
N VAL A 120 -5.16 11.94 -10.89
CA VAL A 120 -3.92 11.33 -10.42
C VAL A 120 -3.55 10.12 -11.27
N THR A 121 -2.26 10.02 -11.57
CA THR A 121 -1.59 8.83 -12.07
C THR A 121 -0.52 8.46 -11.06
N LEU A 122 -0.59 7.24 -10.53
CA LEU A 122 0.31 6.73 -9.50
C LEU A 122 0.83 5.36 -9.92
N SER A 123 2.15 5.22 -10.04
CA SER A 123 2.79 4.02 -10.57
C SER A 123 4.21 3.88 -10.05
N ASN A 124 4.64 2.65 -9.77
CA ASN A 124 6.03 2.28 -9.50
C ASN A 124 6.80 1.84 -10.77
N GLY A 125 6.16 1.88 -11.95
CA GLY A 125 6.69 1.37 -13.21
C GLY A 125 6.28 -0.07 -13.54
N ASP A 126 5.66 -0.79 -12.60
CA ASP A 126 5.03 -2.10 -12.81
C ASP A 126 3.55 -1.94 -13.21
N ALA A 127 3.00 -2.97 -13.87
CA ALA A 127 1.60 -3.04 -14.28
C ALA A 127 0.66 -3.56 -13.18
N LYS A 128 1.17 -4.14 -12.07
CA LYS A 128 0.33 -4.82 -11.07
C LYS A 128 -0.74 -3.95 -10.43
N ARG A 129 -0.38 -2.82 -9.82
CA ARG A 129 -1.30 -1.98 -9.02
C ARG A 129 -1.05 -0.49 -9.27
N LYS A 130 -1.20 -0.08 -10.53
CA LYS A 130 -1.16 1.34 -10.93
C LYS A 130 -2.55 1.96 -10.91
N ILE A 131 -2.59 3.27 -10.66
CA ILE A 131 -3.77 4.12 -10.85
C ILE A 131 -3.49 5.02 -12.04
N THR A 132 -4.41 5.12 -13.00
CA THR A 132 -4.22 5.93 -14.21
C THR A 132 -5.32 6.95 -14.39
N ALA A 133 -4.98 8.24 -14.39
CA ALA A 133 -5.86 9.36 -14.70
C ALA A 133 -7.25 9.28 -14.03
N ARG A 134 -7.30 9.20 -12.70
CA ARG A 134 -8.55 9.14 -11.91
C ARG A 134 -8.77 10.42 -11.10
N THR A 135 -10.01 10.91 -11.05
CA THR A 135 -10.39 11.97 -10.09
C THR A 135 -10.60 11.39 -8.70
N LEU A 136 -10.68 12.24 -7.68
CA LEU A 136 -10.88 11.83 -6.29
C LEU A 136 -12.14 10.97 -6.12
N GLU A 137 -13.21 11.32 -6.83
CA GLU A 137 -14.50 10.63 -6.77
C GLU A 137 -14.48 9.27 -7.48
N GLN A 138 -13.51 9.07 -8.37
CA GLN A 138 -13.29 7.83 -9.08
C GLN A 138 -12.29 6.92 -8.37
N LEU A 139 -11.64 7.36 -7.28
CA LEU A 139 -10.65 6.54 -6.59
C LEU A 139 -11.34 5.49 -5.70
N ASP A 140 -11.19 4.23 -6.10
CA ASP A 140 -11.61 3.06 -5.34
C ASP A 140 -10.66 1.88 -5.58
N ARG A 141 -10.90 0.76 -4.89
CA ARG A 141 -10.08 -0.46 -5.02
C ARG A 141 -10.06 -1.02 -6.44
N ASP A 142 -11.13 -0.84 -7.20
CA ASP A 142 -11.26 -1.37 -8.56
C ASP A 142 -10.45 -0.53 -9.55
N THR A 143 -10.17 0.73 -9.22
CA THR A 143 -9.23 1.57 -9.99
C THR A 143 -7.76 1.22 -9.79
N VAL A 144 -7.44 0.40 -8.80
CA VAL A 144 -6.07 -0.07 -8.53
C VAL A 144 -5.81 -1.37 -9.29
N GLY A 145 -5.20 -1.23 -10.46
CA GLY A 145 -4.91 -2.35 -11.36
C GLY A 145 -4.98 -1.91 -12.81
N GLY A 146 -4.11 -2.46 -13.66
CA GLY A 146 -3.97 -2.08 -15.07
C GLY A 146 -5.13 -2.47 -16.01
N GLY A 147 -6.38 -2.45 -15.53
CA GLY A 147 -7.57 -2.59 -16.36
C GLY A 147 -8.02 -1.22 -16.88
N THR A 148 -7.97 -1.03 -18.20
CA THR A 148 -8.99 -0.18 -18.83
C THR A 148 -10.37 -0.71 -18.44
N PRO A 149 -11.36 0.17 -18.21
CA PRO A 149 -12.75 -0.25 -18.02
C PRO A 149 -13.22 -1.15 -19.17
#